data_AF-A0A820QK53-F1
#
_entry.id   AF-A0A820QK53-F1
#
_cell.length_a   1.000
_cell.length_b   1.000
_cell.length_c   1.000
_cell.angle_alpha   90.00
_cell.angle_beta   90.00
_cell.angle_gamma   90.00
#
_symmetry.space_group_name_H-M   'P 1'
#
loop_
_entity.id
_entity.type
_entity.pdbx_description
1 polymer ?
#
loop_
_entity_poly.entity_id
_entity_poly.type
_entity_poly.pdbx_seq_one_letter_code
_entity_poly.pdbx_strand_id
1 'polypeptide(L)'
;MLKTSLAQIEGYEELLADVVNTSVHMFENKLYLLPNEKHMLVKVIGFSLFLIDSTACNINKLDGKKKINVSRIDKIFKTVEVV
;
A
#
# COMPACT_ATOMS: atom_id res chain seq x y z
N MET A 1 -0.30 12.22 -14.12
CA MET A 1 -0.91 13.39 -13.47
C MET A 1 -0.95 13.23 -11.96
N LEU A 2 -1.72 12.29 -11.37
CA LEU A 2 -1.83 12.15 -9.90
C LEU A 2 -0.49 11.93 -9.18
N LYS A 3 0.31 10.95 -9.63
CA LYS A 3 1.62 10.64 -9.03
C LYS A 3 2.57 11.84 -8.99
N THR A 4 2.59 12.63 -10.06
CA THR A 4 3.41 13.84 -10.16
C THR A 4 2.93 14.94 -9.21
N SER A 5 1.60 15.14 -9.11
CA SER A 5 1.02 16.11 -8.20
C SER A 5 1.25 15.76 -6.73
N LEU A 6 1.16 14.48 -6.35
CA LEU A 6 1.44 14.03 -4.99
C LEU A 6 2.93 14.15 -4.64
N ALA A 7 3.83 13.86 -5.58
CA ALA A 7 5.27 13.98 -5.37
C ALA A 7 5.76 15.43 -5.11
N GLN A 8 4.91 16.43 -5.37
CA GLN A 8 5.19 17.84 -5.02
C GLN A 8 4.89 18.16 -3.55
N ILE A 9 4.12 17.31 -2.86
CA ILE A 9 3.75 17.49 -1.46
C ILE A 9 4.78 16.77 -0.60
N GLU A 10 5.41 17.51 0.31
CA GLU A 10 6.37 16.94 1.24
C GLU A 10 5.68 15.96 2.22
N GLY A 11 6.24 14.76 2.38
CA GLY A 11 5.74 13.75 3.30
C GLY A 11 4.49 12.98 2.84
N TYR A 12 4.07 13.13 1.57
CA TYR A 12 2.93 12.39 1.03
C TYR A 12 3.10 10.86 1.15
N GLU A 13 4.35 10.38 1.07
CA GLU A 13 4.71 8.98 1.20
C GLU A 13 4.42 8.42 2.59
N GLU A 14 4.44 9.26 3.63
CA GLU A 14 4.15 8.85 5.01
C GLU A 14 2.67 8.57 5.18
N LEU A 15 1.84 9.47 4.66
CA LEU A 15 0.39 9.29 4.64
C LEU A 15 0.00 8.04 3.83
N LEU A 16 0.62 7.83 2.66
CA LEU A 16 0.35 6.63 1.86
C LEU A 16 0.85 5.36 2.57
N ALA A 17 1.95 5.42 3.33
CA ALA A 17 2.40 4.29 4.13
C ALA A 17 1.37 3.93 5.22
N ASP A 18 0.75 4.92 5.87
CA ASP A 18 -0.31 4.69 6.85
C ASP A 18 -1.55 4.06 6.22
N VAL A 19 -1.93 4.49 5.01
CA VAL A 19 -3.02 3.88 4.22
C VAL A 19 -2.71 2.42 3.88
N VAL A 20 -1.47 2.12 3.46
CA VAL A 20 -1.03 0.76 3.18
C VAL A 20 -1.09 -0.10 4.43
N ASN A 21 -0.53 0.38 5.55
CA ASN A 21 -0.52 -0.37 6.81
C ASN A 21 -1.93 -0.66 7.32
N THR A 22 -2.83 0.32 7.22
CA THR A 22 -4.24 0.15 7.59
C THR A 22 -4.91 -0.89 6.71
N SER A 23 -4.69 -0.82 5.40
CA SER A 23 -5.28 -1.77 4.45
C SER A 23 -4.76 -3.20 4.64
N VAL A 24 -3.45 -3.35 4.92
CA VAL A 24 -2.82 -4.63 5.29
C VAL A 24 -3.41 -5.17 6.59
N HIS A 25 -3.54 -4.33 7.61
CA HIS A 25 -4.14 -4.71 8.90
C HIS A 25 -5.59 -5.17 8.74
N MET A 26 -6.40 -4.44 7.97
CA MET A 26 -7.78 -4.81 7.68
C MET A 26 -7.86 -6.13 6.91
N PHE A 27 -6.96 -6.35 5.95
CA PHE A 27 -6.93 -7.60 5.20
C PHE A 27 -6.58 -8.81 6.08
N GLU A 28 -5.51 -8.72 6.86
CA GLU A 28 -5.05 -9.82 7.71
C GLU A 28 -6.04 -10.18 8.83
N ASN A 29 -6.69 -9.17 9.42
CA ASN A 29 -7.68 -9.37 10.48
C ASN A 29 -9.10 -9.60 9.94
N LYS A 30 -9.25 -9.77 8.62
CA LYS A 30 -10.54 -9.99 7.96
C LYS A 30 -11.59 -8.93 8.30
N LEU A 31 -11.17 -7.66 8.38
CA LEU A 31 -12.04 -6.50 8.61
C LEU A 31 -12.73 -6.07 7.30
N TYR A 32 -13.52 -6.99 6.74
CA TYR A 32 -14.34 -6.81 5.55
C TYR A 32 -15.46 -7.87 5.57
N LEU A 33 -16.64 -7.55 5.02
CA LEU A 33 -17.75 -8.51 4.90
C LEU A 33 -17.90 -9.00 3.47
N LEU A 34 -17.85 -8.09 2.50
CA LEU A 34 -18.12 -8.40 1.10
C LEU A 34 -16.84 -8.73 0.33
N PRO A 35 -16.90 -9.63 -0.67
CA PRO A 35 -15.76 -9.92 -1.53
C PRO A 35 -15.19 -8.66 -2.21
N ASN A 36 -16.06 -7.71 -2.58
CA ASN A 36 -15.64 -6.45 -3.18
C ASN A 36 -14.81 -5.59 -2.23
N GLU A 37 -15.11 -5.59 -0.93
CA GLU A 37 -14.34 -4.86 0.08
C GLU A 37 -12.95 -5.47 0.25
N LYS A 38 -12.88 -6.81 0.31
CA LYS A 38 -11.60 -7.54 0.32
C LYS A 38 -10.74 -7.14 -0.90
N HIS A 39 -11.34 -7.13 -2.09
CA HIS A 39 -10.66 -6.77 -3.33
C HIS A 39 -10.24 -5.30 -3.34
N MET A 40 -11.05 -4.42 -2.76
CA MET A 40 -10.72 -3.00 -2.61
C MET A 40 -9.45 -2.82 -1.77
N LEU A 41 -9.32 -3.51 -0.64
CA LEU A 41 -8.11 -3.44 0.20
C LEU A 41 -6.84 -3.82 -0.59
N VAL A 42 -6.89 -4.91 -1.37
CA VAL A 42 -5.76 -5.35 -2.20
C VAL A 42 -5.42 -4.31 -3.27
N LYS A 43 -6.43 -3.74 -3.93
CA LYS A 43 -6.26 -2.68 -4.95
C LYS A 43 -5.66 -1.41 -4.34
N VAL A 44 -6.09 -1.01 -3.15
CA VAL A 44 -5.56 0.15 -2.42
C VAL A 44 -4.09 -0.07 -2.05
N ILE A 45 -3.72 -1.26 -1.57
CA ILE A 45 -2.32 -1.58 -1.27
C ILE A 45 -1.44 -1.44 -2.52
N GLY A 46 -1.82 -2.10 -3.62
CA GLY A 46 -1.05 -2.07 -4.86
C GLY A 46 -0.93 -0.67 -5.46
N PHE A 47 -2.03 0.07 -5.51
CA PHE A 47 -2.04 1.42 -6.07
C PHE A 47 -1.26 2.41 -5.19
N SER A 48 -1.36 2.31 -3.86
CA SER A 48 -0.60 3.16 -2.94
C SER A 48 0.90 2.92 -3.06
N LEU A 49 1.34 1.66 -3.16
CA LEU A 49 2.73 1.33 -3.43
C LEU A 49 3.21 1.93 -4.75
N PHE A 50 2.40 1.85 -5.81
CA PHE A 50 2.72 2.47 -7.10
C PHE A 50 2.86 4.00 -7.02
N LEU A 51 2.05 4.67 -6.19
CA LEU A 51 2.13 6.13 -5.97
C LEU A 51 3.36 6.52 -5.14
N ILE A 52 3.73 5.70 -4.16
CA ILE A 52 4.91 5.91 -3.31
C ILE A 52 6.20 5.78 -4.12
N ASP A 53 6.31 4.76 -4.99
CA ASP A 53 7.55 4.46 -5.71
C ASP A 53 7.85 5.52 -6.77
N SER A 54 8.62 6.55 -6.41
CA SER A 54 8.96 7.69 -7.25
C SER A 54 10.47 7.89 -7.31
N THR A 55 10.93 8.86 -8.09
CA THR A 55 12.36 9.23 -8.12
C THR A 55 12.86 9.78 -6.78
N ALA A 56 11.97 10.34 -5.96
CA ALA A 56 12.30 10.91 -4.65
C ALA A 56 12.20 9.89 -3.50
N CYS A 57 11.24 8.96 -3.57
CA CYS A 57 10.98 7.98 -2.52
C CYS A 57 10.88 6.57 -3.08
N ASN A 58 11.50 5.60 -2.40
CA ASN A 58 11.48 4.20 -2.81
C ASN A 58 10.87 3.33 -1.71
N ILE A 59 10.04 2.36 -2.11
CA ILE A 59 9.36 1.42 -1.21
C ILE A 59 10.37 0.70 -0.28
N ASN A 60 11.52 0.29 -0.80
CA ASN A 60 12.54 -0.41 -0.01
C ASN A 60 13.17 0.48 1.07
N LYS A 61 13.24 1.79 0.87
CA LYS A 61 13.69 2.73 1.90
C LYS A 61 12.67 2.82 3.04
N LEU A 62 11.37 2.77 2.72
CA LEU A 62 10.30 2.76 3.73
C LEU A 62 10.26 1.44 4.50
N ASP A 63 10.51 0.31 3.84
CA ASP A 63 10.66 -0.99 4.48
C ASP A 63 11.85 -1.00 5.45
N GLY A 64 13.00 -0.46 5.02
CA GLY A 64 14.18 -0.29 5.89
C GLY A 64 13.92 0.63 7.11
N LYS A 65 13.05 1.63 6.97
CA LYS A 65 12.57 2.49 8.07
C LYS A 65 11.43 1.86 8.89
N LYS A 66 11.01 0.63 8.57
CA LYS A 66 9.85 -0.07 9.17
C LYS A 66 8.53 0.71 9.06
N LYS A 67 8.42 1.62 8.09
CA LYS A 67 7.17 2.34 7.81
C LYS A 67 6.16 1.49 7.05
N ILE A 68 6.62 0.49 6.31
CA ILE A 68 5.80 -0.54 5.67
C ILE A 68 6.48 -1.89 5.86
N ASN A 69 5.77 -2.98 5.57
CA ASN A 69 6.34 -4.33 5.59
C ASN A 69 6.07 -5.02 4.25
N VAL A 70 7.07 -5.04 3.38
CA VAL A 70 6.95 -5.59 2.02
C VAL A 70 6.69 -7.10 2.05
N SER A 71 7.25 -7.82 3.04
CA SER A 71 7.02 -9.26 3.18
C SER A 71 5.56 -9.61 3.48
N ARG A 72 4.87 -8.82 4.32
CA ARG A 72 3.44 -9.00 4.59
C ARG A 72 2.60 -8.72 3.34
N ILE A 73 2.93 -7.67 2.60
CA ILE A 73 2.24 -7.31 1.37
C ILE A 73 2.40 -8.40 0.30
N ASP A 74 3.61 -8.94 0.12
CA ASP A 74 3.89 -10.02 -0.84
C ASP A 74 3.03 -11.27 -0.55
N LYS A 75 2.87 -11.64 0.73
CA LYS A 75 1.97 -12.74 1.13
C LYS A 75 0.51 -12.49 0.75
N ILE A 76 0.04 -11.25 0.90
CA ILE A 76 -1.32 -10.86 0.54
C ILE A 76 -1.53 -11.00 -0.98
N PHE A 77 -0.61 -10.49 -1.80
CA PHE A 77 -0.72 -10.59 -3.25
C PHE A 77 -0.66 -12.03 -3.75
N LYS A 78 0.19 -12.89 -3.17
CA LYS A 78 0.21 -14.32 -3.48
C LYS A 78 -1.08 -15.06 -3.10
N THR A 79 -1.81 -14.55 -2.11
CA THR A 79 -3.11 -15.12 -1.69
C THR A 79 -4.25 -14.73 -2.66
N VAL A 80 -4.07 -13.64 -3.40
CA VAL A 80 -5.08 -13.07 -4.32
C VAL A 80 -4.40 -12.81 -5.66
N GLU A 81 -4.06 -13.88 -6.40
CA GLU A 81 -3.28 -13.79 -7.64
C GLU A 81 -3.99 -12.99 -8.76
N VAL A 82 -5.32 -12.93 -8.76
CA VAL A 82 -6.12 -12.17 -9.73
C VAL A 82 -7.32 -11.54 -9.02
N VAL A 83 -7.60 -10.26 -9.28
CA VAL A 83 -8.65 -9.44 -8.63
C VAL A 83 -9.52 -8.68 -9.62
#